data_AF-F2PJ73-F1
#
_entry.id   AF-F2PJ73-F1
#
_cell.length_a   1.000
_cell.length_b   1.000
_cell.length_c   1.000
_cell.angle_alpha   90.00
_cell.angle_beta   90.00
_cell.angle_gamma   90.00
#
_symmetry.space_group_name_H-M   'P 1'
#
loop_
_entity.id
_entity.type
_entity.pdbx_description
1 polymer ?
#
loop_
_entity_poly.entity_id
_entity_poly.type
_entity_poly.pdbx_seq_one_letter_code
_entity_poly.pdbx_strand_id
1 'polypeptide(L)'
;MPKLLSFRSATWIYPLQGIVYFIFHPFLWPLFRSRLLPITLLSLFIYTVLFVFTYLPQVAFLAIFHGPGAWVNGAFLVLAEGAAIVAMLFEAFFVDEAQVDVFDSVLLHEAMKRPLEDPTSVSDPPSNAQPSSSFRSHIISMMSESRSLDLSNYTNPLTHKIEDPAKWLGKPLHTAIYAPFSFRQIIELILLLPLNLVPAIGTPLFLVLTGYRAGPFHHWRYFQLRDFNKKERKEYIHKRMLRYTLFGTVALVLQLVPGLSMFFLLSTAAGSALWARDMERRRWLMALDTAGDNGPHDMPSEQYHDNPV
;
A
#
# COMPACT_ATOMS: atom_id res chain seq x y z
N MET A 1 23.73 -19.50 15.22
CA MET A 1 22.40 -20.14 15.24
C MET A 1 21.49 -19.45 14.22
N PRO A 2 20.83 -20.16 13.29
CA PRO A 2 19.90 -19.52 12.37
C PRO A 2 18.68 -19.05 13.15
N LYS A 3 18.30 -17.77 13.01
CA LYS A 3 17.05 -17.21 13.53
C LYS A 3 15.88 -17.93 12.82
N LEU A 4 15.41 -19.01 13.42
CA LEU A 4 14.17 -19.69 13.06
C LEU A 4 13.05 -18.63 13.03
N LEU A 5 12.29 -18.67 11.94
CA LEU A 5 11.14 -17.83 11.62
C LEU A 5 10.34 -17.42 12.86
N SER A 6 10.55 -16.19 13.33
CA SER A 6 9.70 -15.59 14.34
C SER A 6 8.32 -15.35 13.72
N PHE A 7 7.31 -16.09 14.18
CA PHE A 7 5.91 -15.92 13.78
C PHE A 7 5.35 -14.50 14.05
N ARG A 8 6.07 -13.65 14.80
CA ARG A 8 5.83 -12.19 14.92
C ARG A 8 6.18 -11.39 13.65
N SER A 9 6.65 -12.04 12.58
CA SER A 9 7.00 -11.43 11.29
C SER A 9 6.13 -11.91 10.12
N ALA A 10 4.86 -12.23 10.40
CA ALA A 10 3.89 -12.70 9.41
C ALA A 10 3.46 -11.57 8.44
N THR A 11 4.29 -11.25 7.44
CA THR A 11 3.98 -10.17 6.48
C THR A 11 2.66 -10.41 5.72
N TRP A 12 2.24 -11.67 5.56
CA TRP A 12 0.97 -12.05 4.94
C TRP A 12 -0.27 -11.55 5.70
N ILE A 13 -0.14 -11.12 6.96
CA ILE A 13 -1.27 -10.64 7.76
C ILE A 13 -1.60 -9.17 7.48
N TYR A 14 -0.66 -8.39 6.93
CA TYR A 14 -0.87 -6.95 6.72
C TYR A 14 -2.03 -6.62 5.78
N PRO A 15 -2.30 -7.34 4.68
CA PRO A 15 -3.51 -7.10 3.87
C PRO A 15 -4.79 -7.27 4.69
N LEU A 16 -4.84 -8.27 5.59
CA LEU A 16 -5.98 -8.50 6.48
C LEU A 16 -6.10 -7.39 7.55
N GLN A 17 -4.97 -6.99 8.14
CA GLN A 17 -4.94 -5.84 9.05
C GLN A 17 -5.38 -4.55 8.35
N GLY A 18 -5.05 -4.40 7.07
CA GLY A 18 -5.49 -3.29 6.24
C GLY A 18 -7.01 -3.22 6.10
N ILE A 19 -7.70 -4.37 5.94
CA ILE A 19 -9.18 -4.44 5.95
C ILE A 19 -9.73 -3.92 7.28
N VAL A 20 -9.25 -4.50 8.38
CA VAL A 20 -9.69 -4.12 9.74
C VAL A 20 -9.46 -2.63 9.95
N TYR A 21 -8.26 -2.15 9.63
CA TYR A 21 -7.90 -0.74 9.75
C TYR A 21 -8.81 0.16 8.92
N PHE A 22 -9.06 -0.19 7.66
CA PHE A 22 -9.90 0.59 6.75
C PHE A 22 -11.35 0.71 7.25
N ILE A 23 -11.88 -0.36 7.84
CA ILE A 23 -13.24 -0.37 8.42
C ILE A 23 -13.30 0.50 9.68
N PHE A 24 -12.32 0.38 10.57
CA PHE A 24 -12.35 1.07 11.87
C PHE A 24 -11.86 2.51 11.85
N HIS A 25 -11.38 3.02 10.70
CA HIS A 25 -10.91 4.40 10.56
C HIS A 25 -11.75 5.16 9.52
N PRO A 26 -12.85 5.82 9.95
CA PRO A 26 -13.79 6.50 9.06
C PRO A 26 -13.17 7.59 8.16
N PHE A 27 -12.01 8.13 8.55
CA PHE A 27 -11.28 9.13 7.79
C PHE A 27 -10.82 8.63 6.39
N LEU A 28 -10.75 7.31 6.19
CA LEU A 28 -10.43 6.71 4.90
C LEU A 28 -11.65 6.58 3.96
N TRP A 29 -12.87 6.64 4.48
CA TRP A 29 -14.08 6.43 3.70
C TRP A 29 -14.38 7.56 2.71
N PRO A 30 -14.10 8.84 3.01
CA PRO A 30 -14.16 9.91 2.02
C PRO A 30 -13.27 9.62 0.80
N LEU A 31 -12.07 9.07 0.99
CA LEU A 31 -11.14 8.72 -0.10
C LEU A 31 -11.71 7.63 -1.03
N PHE A 32 -12.47 6.68 -0.47
CA PHE A 32 -13.18 5.66 -1.25
C PHE A 32 -14.42 6.25 -1.96
N ARG A 33 -15.26 7.00 -1.25
CA ARG A 33 -16.50 7.56 -1.79
C ARG A 33 -16.27 8.63 -2.85
N SER A 34 -15.22 9.44 -2.70
CA SER A 34 -14.86 10.48 -3.69
C SER A 34 -14.55 9.90 -5.06
N ARG A 35 -14.12 8.63 -5.12
CA ARG A 35 -13.85 7.91 -6.37
C ARG A 35 -15.08 7.14 -6.87
N LEU A 36 -15.94 6.62 -5.98
CA LEU A 36 -17.16 5.92 -6.38
C LEU A 36 -18.10 6.77 -7.24
N LEU A 37 -18.28 8.05 -6.92
CA LEU A 37 -19.18 8.93 -7.68
C LEU A 37 -18.74 9.11 -9.14
N PRO A 38 -17.51 9.56 -9.46
CA PRO A 38 -17.07 9.69 -10.83
C PRO A 38 -17.04 8.34 -11.57
N ILE A 39 -16.69 7.24 -10.90
CA ILE A 39 -16.75 5.89 -11.50
C ILE A 39 -18.19 5.51 -11.85
N THR A 40 -19.14 5.80 -10.97
CA THR A 40 -20.57 5.48 -11.20
C THR A 40 -21.10 6.28 -12.38
N LEU A 41 -20.83 7.58 -12.44
CA LEU A 41 -21.22 8.44 -13.56
C LEU A 41 -20.59 7.99 -14.88
N LEU A 42 -19.29 7.67 -14.86
CA LEU A 42 -18.57 7.16 -16.01
C LEU A 42 -19.16 5.81 -16.48
N SER A 43 -19.45 4.90 -15.55
CA SER A 43 -20.04 3.60 -15.87
C SER A 43 -21.44 3.74 -16.46
N LEU A 44 -22.27 4.64 -15.91
CA LEU A 44 -23.60 4.92 -16.44
C LEU A 44 -23.51 5.47 -17.87
N PHE A 45 -22.58 6.40 -18.11
CA PHE A 45 -22.33 6.94 -19.43
C PHE A 45 -21.91 5.84 -20.43
N ILE A 46 -20.93 5.01 -20.06
CA ILE A 46 -20.43 3.90 -20.90
C ILE A 46 -21.56 2.92 -21.21
N TYR A 47 -22.29 2.44 -20.19
CA TYR A 47 -23.39 1.52 -20.41
C TYR A 47 -24.49 2.13 -21.28
N THR A 48 -24.80 3.42 -21.10
CA THR A 48 -25.77 4.10 -21.98
C THR A 48 -25.32 4.06 -23.44
N VAL A 49 -24.05 4.39 -23.71
CA VAL A 49 -23.49 4.35 -25.07
C VAL A 49 -23.54 2.92 -25.63
N LEU A 50 -23.09 1.91 -24.87
CA LEU A 50 -23.11 0.53 -25.34
C LEU A 50 -24.54 0.03 -25.59
N PHE A 51 -25.48 0.27 -24.68
CA PHE A 51 -26.86 -0.14 -24.89
C PHE A 51 -27.55 0.58 -26.06
N VAL A 52 -27.17 1.82 -26.37
CA VAL A 52 -27.71 2.54 -27.52
C VAL A 52 -27.12 2.01 -28.84
N PHE A 53 -25.80 1.80 -28.89
CA PHE A 53 -25.11 1.54 -30.16
C PHE A 53 -24.76 0.08 -30.43
N THR A 54 -24.54 -0.75 -29.41
CA THR A 54 -24.09 -2.14 -29.59
C THR A 54 -25.17 -3.17 -29.29
N TYR A 55 -26.11 -2.88 -28.38
CA TYR A 55 -27.14 -3.85 -27.98
C TYR A 55 -27.99 -4.35 -29.15
N LEU A 56 -28.59 -3.46 -29.94
CA LEU A 56 -29.44 -3.87 -31.07
C LEU A 56 -28.65 -4.63 -32.14
N PRO A 57 -27.46 -4.17 -32.59
CA PRO A 57 -26.61 -4.97 -33.48
C PRO A 57 -26.25 -6.36 -32.93
N GLN A 58 -25.93 -6.48 -31.64
CA GLN A 58 -25.60 -7.76 -31.00
C GLN A 58 -26.83 -8.68 -30.93
N VAL A 59 -28.01 -8.16 -30.56
CA VAL A 59 -29.26 -8.93 -30.56
C VAL A 59 -29.59 -9.39 -31.97
N ALA A 60 -29.45 -8.54 -32.99
CA ALA A 60 -29.71 -8.90 -34.38
C ALA A 60 -28.80 -10.05 -34.86
N PHE A 61 -27.51 -9.99 -34.52
CA PHE A 61 -26.57 -11.07 -34.83
C PHE A 61 -26.92 -12.36 -34.08
N LEU A 62 -27.18 -12.28 -32.77
CA LEU A 62 -27.50 -13.45 -31.94
C LEU A 62 -28.87 -14.06 -32.29
N ALA A 63 -29.81 -13.28 -32.83
CA ALA A 63 -31.13 -13.76 -33.23
C ALA A 63 -31.04 -14.84 -34.33
N ILE A 64 -29.97 -14.84 -35.14
CA ILE A 64 -29.69 -15.85 -36.16
C ILE A 64 -29.53 -17.25 -35.53
N PHE A 65 -28.94 -17.32 -34.34
CA PHE A 65 -28.61 -18.60 -33.69
C PHE A 65 -29.54 -18.95 -32.52
N HIS A 66 -30.00 -17.93 -31.77
CA HIS A 66 -30.69 -18.10 -30.49
C HIS A 66 -32.17 -17.68 -30.52
N GLY A 67 -32.67 -17.15 -31.65
CA GLY A 67 -34.05 -16.72 -31.81
C GLY A 67 -34.48 -15.71 -30.72
N PRO A 68 -35.63 -15.90 -30.05
CA PRO A 68 -36.09 -15.01 -28.99
C PRO A 68 -35.13 -14.86 -27.80
N GLY A 69 -34.27 -15.86 -27.54
CA GLY A 69 -33.27 -15.82 -26.47
C GLY A 69 -32.15 -14.80 -26.73
N ALA A 70 -32.03 -14.28 -27.95
CA ALA A 70 -31.02 -13.30 -28.33
C ALA A 70 -31.12 -11.98 -27.56
N TRP A 71 -32.31 -11.57 -27.15
CA TRP A 71 -32.50 -10.36 -26.34
C TRP A 71 -31.78 -10.47 -24.98
N VAL A 72 -31.96 -11.59 -24.29
CA VAL A 72 -31.34 -11.84 -22.98
C VAL A 72 -29.83 -12.05 -23.15
N ASN A 73 -29.41 -12.87 -24.11
CA ASN A 73 -27.98 -13.14 -24.36
C ASN A 73 -27.23 -11.89 -24.81
N GLY A 74 -27.85 -11.03 -25.64
CA GLY A 74 -27.29 -9.75 -26.05
C GLY A 74 -27.11 -8.81 -24.86
N ALA A 75 -28.06 -8.78 -23.91
CA ALA A 75 -27.92 -7.97 -22.70
C ALA A 75 -26.74 -8.43 -21.84
N PHE A 76 -26.57 -9.74 -21.65
CA PHE A 76 -25.40 -10.29 -20.93
C PHE A 76 -24.08 -9.95 -21.63
N LEU A 77 -24.04 -9.98 -22.96
CA LEU A 77 -22.84 -9.63 -23.73
C LEU A 77 -22.47 -8.16 -23.55
N VAL A 78 -23.41 -7.23 -23.73
CA VAL A 78 -23.20 -5.79 -23.47
C VAL A 78 -22.76 -5.54 -22.03
N LEU A 79 -23.38 -6.22 -21.06
CA LEU A 79 -23.02 -6.09 -19.65
C LEU A 79 -21.58 -6.56 -19.39
N ALA A 80 -21.16 -7.68 -19.98
CA ALA A 80 -19.81 -8.19 -19.84
C ALA A 80 -18.75 -7.28 -20.49
N GLU A 81 -19.02 -6.78 -21.69
CA GLU A 81 -18.15 -5.83 -22.39
C GLU A 81 -18.03 -4.52 -21.61
N GLY A 82 -19.17 -3.97 -21.16
CA GLY A 82 -19.19 -2.77 -20.33
C GLY A 82 -18.46 -2.95 -19.00
N ALA A 83 -18.60 -4.10 -18.35
CA ALA A 83 -17.87 -4.42 -17.12
C ALA A 83 -16.36 -4.44 -17.36
N ALA A 84 -15.89 -5.02 -18.47
CA ALA A 84 -14.48 -5.04 -18.84
C ALA A 84 -13.93 -3.62 -19.11
N ILE A 85 -14.67 -2.79 -19.84
CA ILE A 85 -14.30 -1.40 -20.13
C ILE A 85 -14.26 -0.56 -18.85
N VAL A 86 -15.30 -0.66 -18.01
CA VAL A 86 -15.38 0.06 -16.73
C VAL A 86 -14.23 -0.35 -15.81
N ALA A 87 -13.92 -1.64 -15.72
CA ALA A 87 -12.79 -2.13 -14.93
C ALA A 87 -11.44 -1.57 -15.42
N MET A 88 -11.21 -1.58 -16.74
CA MET A 88 -9.99 -1.04 -17.35
C MET A 88 -9.83 0.47 -17.09
N LEU A 89 -10.89 1.26 -17.28
CA LEU A 89 -10.85 2.70 -17.06
C LEU A 89 -10.69 3.04 -15.58
N PHE A 90 -11.36 2.28 -14.71
CA PHE A 90 -11.21 2.43 -13.27
C PHE A 90 -9.75 2.23 -12.83
N GLU A 91 -9.13 1.14 -13.27
CA GLU A 91 -7.73 0.84 -12.99
C GLU A 91 -6.78 1.89 -13.58
N ALA A 92 -7.05 2.38 -14.79
CA ALA A 92 -6.20 3.35 -15.47
C ALA A 92 -6.24 4.77 -14.85
N PHE A 93 -7.41 5.22 -14.38
CA PHE A 93 -7.61 6.64 -14.04
C PHE A 93 -7.80 6.94 -12.55
N PHE A 94 -8.29 5.99 -11.74
CA PHE A 94 -8.75 6.29 -10.38
C PHE A 94 -8.02 5.52 -9.28
N VAL A 95 -7.42 4.38 -9.62
CA VAL A 95 -6.82 3.47 -8.64
C VAL A 95 -5.56 4.04 -8.01
N ASP A 96 -4.60 4.47 -8.83
CA ASP A 96 -3.26 4.82 -8.36
C ASP A 96 -3.28 5.97 -7.34
N GLU A 97 -3.98 7.06 -7.66
CA GLU A 97 -4.04 8.23 -6.78
C GLU A 97 -4.69 7.89 -5.43
N ALA A 98 -5.80 7.13 -5.45
CA ALA A 98 -6.51 6.75 -4.23
C ALA A 98 -5.69 5.80 -3.34
N GLN A 99 -4.92 4.89 -3.94
CA GLN A 99 -4.02 4.02 -3.18
C GLN A 99 -2.87 4.80 -2.55
N VAL A 100 -2.31 5.79 -3.25
CA VAL A 100 -1.27 6.68 -2.71
C VAL A 100 -1.84 7.51 -1.54
N ASP A 101 -3.03 8.07 -1.69
CA ASP A 101 -3.68 8.84 -0.62
C ASP A 101 -4.00 7.99 0.62
N VAL A 102 -4.53 6.78 0.44
CA VAL A 102 -4.79 5.85 1.56
C VAL A 102 -3.48 5.45 2.23
N PHE A 103 -2.46 5.09 1.45
CA PHE A 103 -1.16 4.72 2.00
C PHE A 103 -0.56 5.85 2.84
N ASP A 104 -0.48 7.05 2.27
CA ASP A 104 0.12 8.22 2.92
C ASP A 104 -0.69 8.61 4.17
N SER A 105 -2.03 8.57 4.12
CA SER A 105 -2.89 8.93 5.24
C SER A 105 -2.71 7.97 6.42
N VAL A 106 -2.60 6.66 6.14
CA VAL A 106 -2.40 5.63 7.16
C VAL A 106 -1.01 5.77 7.79
N LEU A 107 0.02 5.96 6.96
CA LEU A 107 1.39 6.12 7.44
C LEU A 107 1.53 7.36 8.34
N LEU A 108 0.93 8.48 7.91
CA LEU A 108 0.92 9.72 8.69
C LEU A 108 0.09 9.56 9.98
N HIS A 109 -1.14 9.05 9.91
CA HIS A 109 -1.96 8.83 11.10
C HIS A 109 -1.24 7.99 12.16
N GLU A 110 -0.59 6.91 11.76
CA GLU A 110 0.14 6.04 12.67
C GLU A 110 1.40 6.68 13.27
N ALA A 111 2.06 7.56 12.52
CA ALA A 111 3.16 8.36 13.04
C ALA A 111 2.68 9.41 14.06
N MET A 112 1.47 9.93 13.89
CA MET A 112 0.89 11.02 14.70
C MET A 112 0.15 10.51 15.94
N LYS A 113 -0.44 9.31 15.85
CA LYS A 113 -1.19 8.64 16.93
C LYS A 113 -0.32 8.22 18.09
N ARG A 114 0.96 7.94 17.84
CA ARG A 114 1.87 7.61 18.94
C ARG A 114 2.14 8.87 19.73
N PRO A 115 1.90 8.87 21.07
CA PRO A 115 2.46 9.87 21.95
C PRO A 115 3.94 10.05 21.61
N LEU A 116 4.45 11.28 21.70
CA LEU A 116 5.89 11.53 21.80
C LEU A 116 6.41 10.52 22.82
N GLU A 117 7.05 9.43 22.37
CA GLU A 117 7.27 8.27 23.24
C GLU A 117 8.10 8.77 24.43
N ASP A 118 7.49 8.64 25.60
CA ASP A 118 8.10 8.79 26.91
C ASP A 118 9.48 8.10 26.89
N PRO A 119 10.56 8.87 27.10
CA PRO A 119 11.92 8.36 26.96
C PRO A 119 12.25 7.28 28.01
N THR A 120 11.38 7.03 28.99
CA THR A 120 11.59 6.00 30.03
C THR A 120 11.11 4.57 29.70
N SER A 121 10.44 4.32 28.56
CA SER A 121 9.94 2.95 28.25
C SER A 121 10.91 2.02 27.50
N VAL A 122 12.07 2.56 27.09
CA VAL A 122 13.34 1.87 26.92
C VAL A 122 14.37 2.92 27.30
N SER A 123 14.91 2.82 28.52
CA SER A 123 16.00 3.64 29.10
C SER A 123 16.49 4.79 28.22
N ASP A 124 16.21 6.01 28.67
CA ASP A 124 16.53 7.28 28.02
C ASP A 124 17.84 7.22 27.18
N PRO A 125 17.82 7.63 25.90
CA PRO A 125 19.05 7.67 25.11
C PRO A 125 20.05 8.66 25.72
N PRO A 126 21.36 8.33 25.77
CA PRO A 126 22.38 9.22 26.33
C PRO A 126 22.37 10.56 25.60
N SER A 127 22.44 11.65 26.36
CA SER A 127 22.09 13.02 25.98
C SER A 127 22.96 13.67 24.88
N ASN A 128 23.81 12.91 24.17
CA ASN A 128 24.73 13.42 23.17
C ASN A 128 24.60 12.76 21.78
N ALA A 129 23.61 11.89 21.57
CA ALA A 129 23.27 11.40 20.23
C ALA A 129 22.10 12.21 19.65
N GLN A 130 22.39 13.20 18.80
CA GLN A 130 21.36 13.81 17.95
C GLN A 130 21.16 12.96 16.68
N PRO A 131 20.04 12.24 16.58
CA PRO A 131 19.19 12.28 15.42
C PRO A 131 17.92 13.04 15.81
N SER A 132 17.57 14.04 15.02
CA SER A 132 16.36 14.85 15.19
C SER A 132 15.14 14.02 15.62
N SER A 133 14.56 14.37 16.78
CA SER A 133 13.12 14.36 17.10
C SER A 133 12.36 13.02 16.93
N SER A 134 11.27 12.85 17.67
CA SER A 134 10.34 11.70 17.67
C SER A 134 10.22 10.89 16.34
N PHE A 135 9.96 9.57 16.38
CA PHE A 135 9.62 8.75 15.17
C PHE A 135 8.66 9.45 14.18
N ARG A 136 7.76 10.26 14.71
CA ARG A 136 6.86 11.14 13.96
C ARG A 136 7.57 12.11 13.02
N SER A 137 8.61 12.82 13.47
CA SER A 137 9.35 13.78 12.63
C SER A 137 10.08 13.06 11.50
N HIS A 138 10.63 11.87 11.75
CA HIS A 138 11.25 11.02 10.73
C HIS A 138 10.26 10.66 9.60
N ILE A 139 9.01 10.30 9.94
CA ILE A 139 7.98 10.04 8.93
C ILE A 139 7.58 11.33 8.21
N ILE A 140 7.38 12.43 8.93
CA ILE A 140 7.01 13.72 8.32
C ILE A 140 8.09 14.19 7.33
N SER A 141 9.38 14.11 7.70
CA SER A 141 10.47 14.52 6.82
C SER A 141 10.49 13.67 5.55
N MET A 142 10.37 12.34 5.67
CA MET A 142 10.31 11.41 4.54
C MET A 142 9.11 11.70 3.62
N MET A 143 7.97 12.09 4.18
CA MET A 143 6.77 12.40 3.40
C MET A 143 6.84 13.78 2.72
N SER A 144 7.39 14.78 3.41
CA SER A 144 7.46 16.19 2.95
C SER A 144 8.24 16.37 1.65
N GLU A 145 9.18 15.46 1.36
CA GLU A 145 9.94 15.45 0.11
C GLU A 145 9.06 15.08 -1.10
N SER A 146 8.00 14.30 -0.88
CA SER A 146 7.15 13.75 -1.95
C SER A 146 5.78 14.44 -2.08
N ARG A 147 5.32 15.13 -1.04
CA ARG A 147 3.98 15.71 -0.94
C ARG A 147 4.00 16.92 0.00
N SER A 148 3.24 17.97 -0.33
CA SER A 148 3.01 19.05 0.63
C SER A 148 2.15 18.55 1.80
N LEU A 149 2.53 18.89 3.03
CA LEU A 149 1.79 18.51 4.24
C LEU A 149 1.27 19.79 4.90
N ASP A 150 -0.04 19.86 5.11
CA ASP A 150 -0.67 20.95 5.86
C ASP A 150 -0.90 20.50 7.30
N LEU A 151 0.13 20.71 8.13
CA LEU A 151 0.12 20.35 9.54
C LEU A 151 -0.33 21.51 10.45
N SER A 152 -0.82 22.62 9.89
CA SER A 152 -1.18 23.83 10.62
C SER A 152 -2.26 23.60 11.69
N ASN A 153 -3.21 22.69 11.43
CA ASN A 153 -4.28 22.34 12.36
C ASN A 153 -3.87 21.30 13.41
N TYR A 154 -2.75 20.59 13.21
CA TYR A 154 -2.27 19.60 14.18
C TYR A 154 -1.72 20.26 15.45
N THR A 155 -1.11 21.45 15.33
CA THR A 155 -0.51 22.15 16.46
C THR A 155 -1.52 22.78 17.41
N ASN A 156 -2.83 22.58 17.22
CA ASN A 156 -3.85 23.11 18.13
C ASN A 156 -3.76 22.40 19.50
N PRO A 157 -3.18 23.04 20.54
CA PRO A 157 -2.90 22.39 21.82
C PRO A 157 -4.18 22.15 22.64
N LEU A 158 -5.30 22.74 22.23
CA LEU A 158 -6.53 22.84 23.01
C LEU A 158 -7.50 21.68 22.74
N THR A 159 -7.39 21.00 21.59
CA THR A 159 -8.39 20.02 21.19
C THR A 159 -8.02 18.58 21.50
N HIS A 160 -6.73 18.25 21.67
CA HIS A 160 -6.20 16.89 21.94
C HIS A 160 -6.78 15.76 21.03
N LYS A 161 -7.50 16.15 19.98
CA LYS A 161 -8.29 15.31 19.09
C LYS A 161 -7.56 15.31 17.76
N ILE A 162 -7.03 14.15 17.40
CA ILE A 162 -6.41 13.91 16.10
C ILE A 162 -7.53 14.09 15.07
N GLU A 163 -7.59 15.27 14.44
CA GLU A 163 -8.47 15.50 13.31
C GLU A 163 -8.07 14.61 12.12
N ASP A 164 -8.99 14.49 11.17
CA ASP A 164 -8.90 13.67 9.96
C ASP A 164 -7.52 13.79 9.26
N PRO A 165 -6.65 12.76 9.34
CA PRO A 165 -5.29 12.80 8.79
C PRO A 165 -5.26 12.95 7.27
N ALA A 166 -6.32 12.55 6.58
CA ALA A 166 -6.41 12.72 5.13
C ALA A 166 -6.48 14.22 4.75
N LYS A 167 -6.96 15.08 5.66
CA LYS A 167 -6.99 16.54 5.45
C LYS A 167 -5.62 17.20 5.60
N TRP A 168 -4.66 16.53 6.22
CA TRP A 168 -3.28 17.01 6.34
C TRP A 168 -2.44 16.70 5.11
N LEU A 169 -2.94 15.83 4.23
CA LEU A 169 -2.31 15.57 2.95
C LEU A 169 -2.64 16.69 1.97
N GLY A 170 -1.62 17.43 1.54
CA GLY A 170 -1.71 18.30 0.39
C GLY A 170 -1.65 17.53 -0.93
N LYS A 171 -1.54 18.29 -2.03
CA LYS A 171 -1.43 17.71 -3.38
C LYS A 171 -0.09 16.98 -3.52
N PRO A 172 -0.04 15.80 -4.16
CA PRO A 172 1.21 15.16 -4.56
C PRO A 172 2.08 16.12 -5.38
N LEU A 173 3.38 16.21 -5.06
CA LEU A 173 4.33 17.08 -5.79
C LEU A 173 4.74 16.47 -7.14
N HIS A 174 4.65 15.14 -7.23
CA HIS A 174 4.86 14.37 -8.45
C HIS A 174 3.61 13.55 -8.78
N THR A 175 3.49 13.08 -10.03
CA THR A 175 2.38 12.25 -10.47
C THR A 175 2.20 11.06 -9.53
N ALA A 176 0.99 10.88 -8.99
CA ALA A 176 0.67 9.84 -8.01
C ALA A 176 0.54 8.47 -8.69
N ILE A 177 1.64 7.95 -9.22
CA ILE A 177 1.70 6.60 -9.81
C ILE A 177 1.97 5.63 -8.66
N TYR A 178 0.95 4.86 -8.27
CA TYR A 178 1.08 3.87 -7.20
C TYR A 178 1.89 2.67 -7.65
N ALA A 179 1.73 2.20 -8.89
CA ALA A 179 2.57 1.15 -9.47
C ALA A 179 2.80 1.41 -10.97
N PRO A 180 4.05 1.32 -11.48
CA PRO A 180 4.30 1.57 -12.89
C PRO A 180 3.82 0.41 -13.76
N PHE A 181 3.07 0.74 -14.81
CA PHE A 181 2.64 -0.21 -15.83
C PHE A 181 3.85 -0.88 -16.51
N SER A 182 3.79 -2.20 -16.73
CA SER A 182 4.85 -2.95 -17.43
C SER A 182 4.30 -4.01 -18.36
N PHE A 183 4.53 -3.85 -19.66
CA PHE A 183 4.20 -4.84 -20.69
C PHE A 183 4.78 -6.23 -20.43
N ARG A 184 5.93 -6.29 -19.74
CA ARG A 184 6.53 -7.57 -19.33
C ARG A 184 5.60 -8.35 -18.40
N GLN A 185 4.90 -7.67 -17.49
CA GLN A 185 3.98 -8.33 -16.56
C GLN A 185 2.79 -8.95 -17.30
N ILE A 186 2.25 -8.27 -18.32
CA ILE A 186 1.16 -8.80 -19.14
C ILE A 186 1.61 -10.05 -19.89
N ILE A 187 2.79 -10.01 -20.52
CA ILE A 187 3.36 -11.16 -21.24
C ILE A 187 3.57 -12.32 -20.27
N GLU A 188 4.18 -12.06 -19.12
CA GLU A 188 4.43 -13.11 -18.14
C GLU A 188 3.13 -13.65 -17.52
N LEU A 189 2.08 -12.84 -17.39
CA LEU A 189 0.75 -13.27 -16.98
C LEU A 189 0.16 -14.23 -18.02
N ILE A 190 0.19 -13.87 -19.30
CA ILE A 190 -0.28 -14.71 -20.42
C ILE A 190 0.46 -16.05 -20.41
N LEU A 191 1.79 -16.05 -20.20
CA LEU A 191 2.59 -17.27 -20.11
C LEU A 191 2.27 -18.11 -18.86
N LEU A 192 1.78 -17.50 -17.78
CA LEU A 192 1.38 -18.20 -16.55
C LEU A 192 -0.05 -18.74 -16.63
N LEU A 193 -0.92 -18.22 -17.51
CA LEU A 193 -2.31 -18.68 -17.62
C LEU A 193 -2.48 -20.19 -17.86
N PRO A 194 -1.69 -20.86 -18.73
CA PRO A 194 -1.78 -22.30 -18.94
C PRO A 194 -1.56 -23.13 -17.67
N LEU A 195 -0.92 -22.56 -16.64
CA LEU A 195 -0.71 -23.25 -15.37
C LEU A 195 -2.02 -23.62 -14.67
N ASN A 196 -3.08 -22.82 -14.85
CA ASN A 196 -4.39 -23.09 -14.28
C ASN A 196 -5.06 -24.36 -14.86
N LEU A 197 -4.55 -24.90 -15.97
CA LEU A 197 -5.06 -26.14 -16.58
C LEU A 197 -4.70 -27.39 -15.76
N VAL A 198 -3.74 -27.29 -14.82
CA VAL A 198 -3.38 -28.40 -13.93
C VAL A 198 -4.38 -28.45 -12.76
N PRO A 199 -5.21 -29.50 -12.65
CA PRO A 199 -6.21 -29.59 -11.58
C PRO A 199 -5.56 -29.55 -10.19
N ALA A 200 -6.25 -28.94 -9.23
CA ALA A 200 -5.87 -28.75 -7.82
C ALA A 200 -4.60 -27.92 -7.53
N ILE A 201 -3.56 -28.01 -8.36
CA ILE A 201 -2.25 -27.38 -8.11
C ILE A 201 -2.08 -26.09 -8.93
N GLY A 202 -2.70 -26.02 -10.11
CA GLY A 202 -2.53 -24.92 -11.06
C GLY A 202 -2.87 -23.57 -10.46
N THR A 203 -4.07 -23.42 -9.90
CA THR A 203 -4.55 -22.15 -9.33
C THR A 203 -3.76 -21.69 -8.11
N PRO A 204 -3.50 -22.54 -7.08
CA PRO A 204 -2.64 -22.13 -5.97
C PRO A 204 -1.25 -21.66 -6.43
N LEU A 205 -0.62 -22.39 -7.35
CA LEU A 205 0.71 -22.04 -7.85
C LEU A 205 0.68 -20.76 -8.68
N PHE A 206 -0.34 -20.58 -9.51
CA PHE A 206 -0.57 -19.35 -10.27
C PHE A 206 -0.70 -18.14 -9.35
N LEU A 207 -1.46 -18.25 -8.25
CA LEU A 207 -1.63 -17.17 -7.27
C LEU A 207 -0.32 -16.84 -6.53
N VAL A 208 0.48 -17.85 -6.19
CA VAL A 208 1.80 -17.64 -5.57
C VAL A 208 2.78 -16.97 -6.54
N LEU A 209 2.85 -17.43 -7.78
CA LEU A 209 3.75 -16.88 -8.80
C LEU A 209 3.35 -15.45 -9.20
N THR A 210 2.05 -15.18 -9.31
CA THR A 210 1.55 -13.83 -9.57
C THR A 210 1.80 -12.94 -8.34
N GLY A 211 1.60 -13.48 -7.13
CA GLY A 211 1.89 -12.81 -5.85
C GLY A 211 3.35 -12.39 -5.69
N TYR A 212 4.29 -13.19 -6.19
CA TYR A 212 5.73 -12.85 -6.22
C TYR A 212 6.00 -11.53 -6.94
N ARG A 213 5.24 -11.23 -8.01
CA ARG A 213 5.34 -9.96 -8.74
C ARG A 213 4.48 -8.86 -8.14
N ALA A 214 3.26 -9.19 -7.72
CA ALA A 214 2.31 -8.23 -7.15
C ALA A 214 2.78 -7.64 -5.81
N GLY A 215 3.47 -8.45 -4.99
CA GLY A 215 3.94 -8.08 -3.67
C GLY A 215 4.74 -6.76 -3.64
N PRO A 216 5.83 -6.65 -4.42
CA PRO A 216 6.59 -5.40 -4.50
C PRO A 216 5.80 -4.21 -5.06
N PHE A 217 4.80 -4.43 -5.93
CA PHE A 217 3.97 -3.33 -6.45
C PHE A 217 3.10 -2.70 -5.37
N HIS A 218 2.52 -3.49 -4.47
CA HIS A 218 1.77 -2.94 -3.34
C HIS A 218 2.63 -2.12 -2.38
N HIS A 219 3.95 -2.24 -2.43
CA HIS A 219 4.87 -1.47 -1.59
C HIS A 219 5.62 -0.39 -2.38
N TRP A 220 5.21 -0.11 -3.60
CA TRP A 220 5.91 0.80 -4.49
C TRP A 220 5.93 2.25 -3.97
N ARG A 221 4.81 2.71 -3.39
CA ARG A 221 4.76 4.03 -2.72
C ARG A 221 5.83 4.18 -1.64
N TYR A 222 6.07 3.15 -0.85
CA TYR A 222 7.15 3.17 0.15
C TYR A 222 8.55 3.27 -0.50
N PHE A 223 8.77 2.60 -1.63
CA PHE A 223 10.05 2.73 -2.35
C PHE A 223 10.27 4.13 -2.90
N GLN A 224 9.20 4.82 -3.31
CA GLN A 224 9.25 6.23 -3.70
C GLN A 224 9.58 7.14 -2.51
N LEU A 225 8.92 6.94 -1.36
CA LEU A 225 9.21 7.70 -0.14
C LEU A 225 10.65 7.51 0.37
N ARG A 226 11.26 6.38 0.05
CA ARG A 226 12.66 6.07 0.38
C ARG A 226 13.67 6.53 -0.66
N ASP A 227 13.20 7.15 -1.74
CA ASP A 227 13.98 7.57 -2.90
C ASP A 227 14.97 6.51 -3.43
N PHE A 228 14.52 5.25 -3.50
CA PHE A 228 15.40 4.17 -3.96
C PHE A 228 15.71 4.25 -5.45
N ASN A 229 17.00 4.17 -5.79
CA ASN A 229 17.40 3.97 -7.17
C ASN A 229 16.99 2.55 -7.66
N LYS A 230 17.03 2.32 -8.99
CA LYS A 230 16.60 1.04 -9.57
C LYS A 230 17.39 -0.17 -9.04
N LYS A 231 18.68 -0.02 -8.76
CA LYS A 231 19.57 -1.11 -8.30
C LYS A 231 19.33 -1.43 -6.83
N GLU A 232 19.27 -0.41 -5.99
CA GLU A 232 18.95 -0.50 -4.56
C GLU A 232 17.58 -1.11 -4.34
N ARG A 233 16.57 -0.66 -5.06
CA ARG A 233 15.22 -1.23 -4.97
C ARG A 233 15.22 -2.71 -5.33
N LYS A 234 15.91 -3.11 -6.40
CA LYS A 234 16.00 -4.52 -6.81
C LYS A 234 16.67 -5.37 -5.73
N GLU A 235 17.78 -4.90 -5.17
CA GLU A 235 18.50 -5.58 -4.09
C GLU A 235 17.64 -5.66 -2.81
N TYR A 236 16.94 -4.58 -2.49
CA TYR A 236 16.04 -4.49 -1.33
C TYR A 236 14.88 -5.48 -1.43
N ILE A 237 14.24 -5.55 -2.59
CA ILE A 237 13.17 -6.50 -2.91
C ILE A 237 13.71 -7.93 -2.86
N HIS A 238 14.87 -8.19 -3.48
CA HIS A 238 15.46 -9.52 -3.56
C HIS A 238 15.66 -10.15 -2.16
N LYS A 239 16.24 -9.38 -1.23
CA LYS A 239 16.47 -9.80 0.16
C LYS A 239 15.19 -10.14 0.94
N ARG A 240 14.02 -9.72 0.45
CA ARG A 240 12.73 -9.84 1.14
C ARG A 240 11.66 -10.50 0.26
N MET A 241 12.05 -11.16 -0.83
CA MET A 241 11.11 -11.70 -1.82
C MET A 241 10.01 -12.53 -1.19
N LEU A 242 10.36 -13.46 -0.29
CA LEU A 242 9.36 -14.31 0.35
C LEU A 242 8.28 -13.51 1.09
N ARG A 243 8.66 -12.43 1.78
CA ARG A 243 7.70 -11.55 2.49
C ARG A 243 6.81 -10.79 1.51
N TYR A 244 7.37 -10.32 0.40
CA TYR A 244 6.63 -9.68 -0.67
C TYR A 244 5.66 -10.65 -1.35
N THR A 245 6.12 -11.84 -1.72
CA THR A 245 5.28 -12.90 -2.31
C THR A 245 4.09 -13.20 -1.41
N LEU A 246 4.35 -13.45 -0.13
CA LEU A 246 3.31 -13.76 0.84
C LEU A 246 2.28 -12.62 1.01
N PHE A 247 2.74 -11.37 1.05
CA PHE A 247 1.84 -10.21 1.05
C PHE A 247 1.00 -10.15 -0.22
N GLY A 248 1.65 -10.25 -1.38
CA GLY A 248 1.02 -10.16 -2.70
C GLY A 248 0.03 -11.28 -2.94
N THR A 249 0.33 -12.52 -2.55
CA THR A 249 -0.59 -13.64 -2.68
C THR A 249 -1.87 -13.43 -1.88
N VAL A 250 -1.77 -12.98 -0.62
CA VAL A 250 -2.98 -12.69 0.18
C VAL A 250 -3.76 -11.52 -0.41
N ALA A 251 -3.09 -10.46 -0.84
CA ALA A 251 -3.74 -9.34 -1.50
C ALA A 251 -4.50 -9.77 -2.78
N LEU A 252 -3.89 -10.60 -3.62
CA LEU A 252 -4.52 -11.14 -4.82
C LEU A 252 -5.72 -12.03 -4.49
N VAL A 253 -5.60 -12.90 -3.49
CA VAL A 253 -6.72 -13.75 -3.04
C VAL A 253 -7.90 -12.91 -2.57
N LEU A 254 -7.66 -11.82 -1.83
CA LEU A 254 -8.72 -10.90 -1.42
C LEU A 254 -9.37 -10.22 -2.62
N GLN A 255 -8.58 -9.85 -3.64
CA GLN A 255 -9.08 -9.23 -4.87
C GLN A 255 -9.94 -10.18 -5.73
N LEU A 256 -9.89 -11.49 -5.51
CA LEU A 256 -10.74 -12.45 -6.22
C LEU A 256 -12.23 -12.33 -5.83
N VAL A 257 -12.55 -11.65 -4.72
CA VAL A 257 -13.93 -11.49 -4.26
C VAL A 257 -14.67 -10.52 -5.19
N PRO A 258 -15.69 -11.00 -5.95
CA PRO A 258 -16.39 -10.16 -6.92
C PRO A 258 -17.08 -8.98 -6.24
N GLY A 259 -17.08 -7.82 -6.91
CA GLY A 259 -17.73 -6.60 -6.44
C GLY A 259 -17.02 -5.87 -5.28
N LEU A 260 -16.01 -6.48 -4.64
CA LEU A 260 -15.24 -5.87 -3.54
C LEU A 260 -13.80 -5.51 -3.91
N SER A 261 -13.45 -5.55 -5.20
CA SER A 261 -12.09 -5.30 -5.69
C SER A 261 -11.54 -3.94 -5.22
N MET A 262 -12.29 -2.84 -5.41
CA MET A 262 -11.88 -1.50 -4.99
C MET A 262 -11.71 -1.39 -3.47
N PHE A 263 -12.60 -2.00 -2.70
CA PHE A 263 -12.46 -2.04 -1.25
C PHE A 263 -11.16 -2.74 -0.84
N PHE A 264 -10.90 -3.94 -1.38
CA PHE A 264 -9.70 -4.70 -1.06
C PHE A 264 -8.42 -4.06 -1.59
N LEU A 265 -8.49 -3.34 -2.71
CA LEU A 265 -7.39 -2.60 -3.28
C LEU A 265 -6.93 -1.45 -2.36
N LEU A 266 -7.88 -0.65 -1.85
CA LEU A 266 -7.58 0.43 -0.90
C LEU A 266 -7.21 -0.11 0.48
N SER A 267 -7.90 -1.16 0.97
CA SER A 267 -7.55 -1.77 2.25
C SER A 267 -6.16 -2.41 2.20
N THR A 268 -5.75 -2.97 1.06
CA THR A 268 -4.39 -3.48 0.86
C THR A 268 -3.37 -2.34 0.86
N ALA A 269 -3.69 -1.18 0.30
CA ALA A 269 -2.83 0.00 0.40
C ALA A 269 -2.66 0.46 1.87
N ALA A 270 -3.73 0.42 2.67
CA ALA A 270 -3.65 0.64 4.12
C ALA A 270 -2.77 -0.41 4.81
N GLY A 271 -2.93 -1.69 4.48
CA GLY A 271 -2.08 -2.78 4.98
C GLY A 271 -0.60 -2.60 4.62
N SER A 272 -0.31 -2.15 3.40
CA SER A 272 1.04 -1.82 2.94
C SER A 272 1.65 -0.68 3.75
N ALA A 273 0.87 0.36 4.07
CA ALA A 273 1.33 1.46 4.93
C ALA A 273 1.62 1.01 6.37
N LEU A 274 0.78 0.14 6.95
CA LEU A 274 1.05 -0.48 8.25
C LEU A 274 2.34 -1.30 8.24
N TRP A 275 2.59 -2.02 7.14
CA TRP A 275 3.84 -2.75 6.96
C TRP A 275 5.05 -1.81 6.84
N ALA A 276 4.92 -0.74 6.06
CA ALA A 276 5.94 0.30 5.91
C ALA A 276 6.29 0.95 7.26
N ARG A 277 5.27 1.34 8.03
CA ARG A 277 5.41 1.86 9.40
C ARG A 277 6.26 0.94 10.26
N ASP A 278 5.96 -0.36 10.28
CA ASP A 278 6.70 -1.32 11.10
C ASP A 278 8.13 -1.57 10.62
N MET A 279 8.40 -1.39 9.32
CA MET A 279 9.76 -1.45 8.80
C MET A 279 10.57 -0.22 9.18
N GLU A 280 10.01 0.98 9.00
CA GLU A 280 10.67 2.24 9.39
C GLU A 280 10.90 2.30 10.89
N ARG A 281 9.92 1.89 11.71
CA ARG A 281 10.08 1.87 13.16
C ARG A 281 11.25 0.98 13.59
N ARG A 282 11.35 -0.22 13.01
CA ARG A 282 12.46 -1.14 13.31
C ARG A 282 13.81 -0.53 12.95
N ARG A 283 13.91 0.16 11.81
CA ARG A 283 15.15 0.84 11.40
C ARG A 283 15.49 2.00 12.31
N TRP A 284 14.49 2.84 12.63
CA TRP A 284 14.65 3.98 13.51
C TRP A 284 15.14 3.54 14.90
N LEU A 285 14.54 2.51 15.49
CA LEU A 285 15.00 1.93 16.76
C LEU A 285 16.42 1.35 16.68
N MET A 286 16.77 0.66 15.59
CA MET A 286 18.13 0.14 15.39
C MET A 286 19.17 1.27 15.26
N ALA A 287 18.80 2.38 14.61
CA ALA A 287 19.67 3.55 14.48
C ALA A 287 19.91 4.23 15.84
N LEU A 288 18.88 4.31 16.70
CA LEU A 288 19.01 4.82 18.06
C LEU A 288 19.93 3.95 18.93
N ASP A 289 19.74 2.63 18.86
CA ASP A 289 20.56 1.64 19.58
C ASP A 289 22.04 1.76 19.18
N THR A 290 22.32 1.83 17.87
CA THR A 290 23.67 2.01 17.34
C THR A 290 24.28 3.37 17.73
N ALA A 291 23.48 4.42 17.84
CA ALA A 291 23.96 5.74 18.24
C ALA A 291 24.25 5.82 19.75
N GLY A 292 23.52 5.08 20.58
CA GLY A 292 23.74 4.99 22.03
C GLY A 292 25.00 4.22 22.40
N ASP A 293 25.37 3.19 21.63
CA ASP A 293 26.57 2.37 21.86
C ASP A 293 27.89 3.12 21.54
N ASN A 294 27.84 4.17 20.72
CA ASN A 294 29.00 5.01 20.36
C ASN A 294 29.20 6.23 21.30
N GLY A 295 28.60 6.22 22.50
CA GLY A 295 28.86 7.21 23.56
C GLY A 295 30.29 7.09 24.14
N PRO A 296 30.83 8.11 24.84
CA PRO A 296 32.23 8.17 25.24
C PRO A 296 32.54 7.20 26.38
N HIS A 297 32.73 5.92 26.06
CA HIS A 297 33.29 4.92 26.97
C HIS A 297 34.71 4.46 26.63
N ASP A 298 35.32 5.04 25.59
CA ASP A 298 36.74 4.85 25.25
C ASP A 298 37.55 6.14 25.46
N MET A 299 37.43 6.76 26.64
CA MET A 299 38.47 7.65 27.14
C MET A 299 39.25 6.84 28.19
N PRO A 300 40.55 6.57 28.01
CA PRO A 300 41.35 5.97 29.06
C PRO A 300 41.23 6.86 30.29
N SER A 301 40.84 6.29 31.42
CA SER A 301 40.85 6.98 32.71
C SER A 301 42.23 7.61 32.89
N GLU A 302 42.30 8.94 32.92
CA GLU A 302 43.48 9.64 33.39
C GLU A 302 43.78 9.12 34.80
N GLN A 303 44.83 8.35 34.90
CA GLN A 303 45.32 7.76 36.12
C GLN A 303 45.91 8.90 36.96
N TYR A 304 45.08 9.47 37.85
CA TYR A 304 45.50 10.46 38.84
C TYR A 304 46.58 9.81 39.72
N HIS A 305 47.84 10.15 39.48
CA HIS A 305 48.95 9.78 40.37
C HIS A 305 48.91 10.74 41.57
N ASP A 306 48.39 10.26 42.69
CA ASP A 306 48.70 10.88 43.98
C ASP A 306 50.19 10.74 44.25
N ASN A 307 50.89 11.87 44.24
CA ASN A 307 52.29 11.94 44.63
C ASN A 307 52.34 11.99 46.17
N PRO A 308 52.92 11.01 46.88
CA PRO A 308 53.13 11.16 48.31
C PRO A 308 54.23 12.20 48.55
N VAL A 309 53.95 13.03 49.55
CA VAL A 309 54.71 14.17 50.11
C VAL A 309 56.23 13.99 50.17
#